data_AF-A0A7X8G945-F1
#
_entry.id   AF-A0A7X8G945-F1
#
_cell.length_a   1.000
_cell.length_b   1.000
_cell.length_c   1.000
_cell.angle_alpha   90.00
_cell.angle_beta   90.00
_cell.angle_gamma   90.00
#
_symmetry.space_group_name_H-M   'P 1'
#
loop_
_entity.id
_entity.type
_entity.pdbx_description
1 polymer ?
#
loop_
_entity_poly.entity_id
_entity_poly.type
_entity_poly.pdbx_seq_one_letter_code
_entity_poly.pdbx_strand_id
1 'polypeptide(L)'
;MSKYQRTFVGDVKSLPDTVNTDNAKKSVQKWYGEYYVPNDMYVTPSGFDVSEYGRTHNGLDGNENFWLKEGYIIINFNIETVKEGDFSDPSNPNTPVLSYWASPNCNMFEREGFTYSKTDYHGSTFQLIDGDIIFYDTDKRSSDDYRSGGTH
;
A
#
# COMPACT_ATOMS: atom_id res chain seq x y z
N MET A 1 -16.54 17.75 -24.37
CA MET A 1 -15.83 16.82 -23.46
C MET A 1 -16.86 15.90 -22.81
N SER A 2 -16.62 14.58 -22.83
CA SER A 2 -17.59 13.59 -22.34
C SER A 2 -17.62 13.55 -20.80
N LYS A 3 -18.77 13.16 -20.26
CA LYS A 3 -19.12 13.13 -18.83
C LYS A 3 -18.19 12.23 -17.97
N TYR A 4 -17.36 11.40 -18.60
CA TYR A 4 -16.57 10.35 -17.95
C TYR A 4 -15.15 10.78 -17.51
N GLN A 5 -14.77 12.04 -17.70
CA GLN A 5 -13.42 12.54 -17.37
C GLN A 5 -13.45 13.56 -16.20
N ARG A 6 -14.43 13.45 -15.29
CA ARG A 6 -14.51 14.29 -14.10
C ARG A 6 -13.90 13.55 -12.91
N THR A 7 -12.95 14.21 -12.26
CA THR A 7 -12.51 13.91 -10.88
C THR A 7 -13.73 13.56 -10.02
N PHE A 8 -13.74 12.37 -9.41
CA PHE A 8 -14.76 11.98 -8.44
C PHE A 8 -14.64 12.88 -7.20
N VAL A 9 -15.70 13.62 -6.87
CA VAL A 9 -15.77 14.53 -5.69
C VAL A 9 -16.75 13.93 -4.66
N GLY A 10 -16.88 12.60 -4.63
CA GLY A 10 -17.90 11.91 -3.85
C GLY A 10 -19.30 11.97 -4.49
N ASP A 11 -20.19 11.09 -4.03
CA ASP A 11 -21.61 11.14 -4.40
C ASP A 11 -22.39 12.02 -3.40
N VAL A 12 -23.18 12.96 -3.91
CA VAL A 12 -24.01 13.89 -3.13
C VAL A 12 -25.50 13.62 -3.30
N LYS A 13 -25.88 12.54 -4.01
CA LYS A 13 -27.29 12.24 -4.33
C LYS A 13 -28.13 11.77 -3.15
N SER A 14 -27.51 11.28 -2.08
CA SER A 14 -28.19 10.68 -0.92
C SER A 14 -27.65 11.22 0.41
N LEU A 15 -27.42 12.54 0.49
CA LEU A 15 -27.01 13.17 1.75
C LEU A 15 -28.20 13.26 2.72
N PRO A 16 -28.00 13.06 4.03
CA PRO A 16 -29.02 13.34 5.04
C PRO A 16 -29.49 14.79 4.96
N ASP A 17 -30.75 15.06 5.29
CA ASP A 17 -31.37 16.40 5.16
C ASP A 17 -30.63 17.51 5.92
N THR A 18 -29.87 17.15 6.97
CA THR A 18 -29.07 18.07 7.78
C THR A 18 -27.70 18.39 7.18
N VAL A 19 -27.28 17.71 6.12
CA VAL A 19 -25.94 17.83 5.53
C VAL A 19 -25.97 18.74 4.30
N ASN A 20 -25.31 19.90 4.41
CA ASN A 20 -25.17 20.82 3.29
C ASN A 20 -24.29 20.22 2.17
N THR A 21 -24.78 20.26 0.94
CA THR A 21 -24.09 19.67 -0.22
C THR A 21 -22.72 20.30 -0.54
N ASP A 22 -22.53 21.60 -0.29
CA ASP A 22 -21.26 22.28 -0.53
C ASP A 22 -20.24 21.93 0.55
N ASN A 23 -20.68 21.74 1.79
CA ASN A 23 -19.83 21.25 2.86
C ASN A 23 -19.37 19.82 2.56
N ALA A 24 -20.28 18.93 2.14
CA ALA A 24 -19.94 17.56 1.76
C ALA A 24 -18.88 17.49 0.64
N LYS A 25 -19.01 18.33 -0.40
CA LYS A 25 -18.00 18.42 -1.47
C LYS A 25 -16.65 18.91 -0.98
N LYS A 26 -16.64 19.89 -0.05
CA LYS A 26 -15.40 20.45 0.54
C LYS A 26 -14.71 19.48 1.49
N SER A 27 -15.42 18.50 2.04
CA SER A 27 -14.87 17.49 2.94
C SER A 27 -14.09 16.39 2.22
N VAL A 28 -14.14 16.32 0.88
CA VAL A 28 -13.32 15.38 0.11
C VAL A 28 -11.89 15.89 0.02
N GLN A 29 -10.96 15.08 0.51
CA GLN A 29 -9.53 15.38 0.47
C GLN A 29 -8.83 14.44 -0.51
N LYS A 30 -7.88 14.98 -1.26
CA LYS A 30 -7.02 14.22 -2.16
C LYS A 30 -5.58 14.36 -1.72
N TRP A 31 -4.90 13.24 -1.66
CA TRP A 31 -3.51 13.15 -1.24
C TRP A 31 -2.68 12.60 -2.40
N TYR A 32 -1.51 13.18 -2.61
CA TYR A 32 -0.51 12.67 -3.55
C TYR A 32 0.74 12.35 -2.74
N GLY A 33 1.26 11.15 -2.93
CA GLY A 33 2.48 10.68 -2.28
C GLY A 33 3.28 9.83 -3.25
N GLU A 34 4.60 9.85 -3.06
CA GLU A 34 5.54 8.97 -3.76
C GLU A 34 6.25 8.11 -2.74
N TYR A 35 6.41 6.83 -3.06
CA TYR A 35 7.17 5.89 -2.25
C TYR A 35 8.17 5.17 -3.15
N TYR A 36 9.43 5.12 -2.70
CA TYR A 36 10.53 4.52 -3.45
C TYR A 36 10.89 3.17 -2.83
N VAL A 37 10.82 2.12 -3.64
CA VAL A 37 11.30 0.79 -3.26
C VAL A 37 12.78 0.68 -3.66
N PRO A 38 13.67 0.12 -2.80
CA PRO A 38 15.06 -0.14 -3.15
C PRO A 38 15.19 -0.97 -4.44
N ASN A 39 16.26 -0.73 -5.21
CA ASN A 39 16.49 -1.47 -6.46
C ASN A 39 16.85 -2.94 -6.22
N ASP A 40 17.57 -3.21 -5.13
CA ASP A 40 17.93 -4.55 -4.68
C ASP A 40 17.31 -4.76 -3.30
N MET A 41 16.47 -5.78 -3.17
CA MET A 41 15.90 -6.20 -1.90
C MET A 41 16.30 -7.64 -1.60
N TYR A 42 16.85 -7.85 -0.41
CA TYR A 42 17.26 -9.16 0.06
C TYR A 42 16.41 -9.55 1.27
N VAL A 43 15.86 -10.77 1.25
CA VAL A 43 14.97 -11.28 2.29
C VAL A 43 15.56 -12.55 2.86
N THR A 44 15.52 -12.72 4.19
CA THR A 44 15.95 -13.95 4.86
C THR A 44 14.80 -14.60 5.63
N PRO A 45 14.94 -15.88 6.00
CA PRO A 45 14.07 -16.49 7.00
C PRO A 45 14.08 -15.67 8.30
N SER A 46 12.92 -15.56 8.94
CA SER A 46 12.78 -14.85 10.21
C SER A 46 13.77 -15.38 11.25
N GLY A 47 14.49 -14.46 11.89
CA GLY A 47 15.50 -14.78 12.91
C GLY A 47 16.88 -15.13 12.36
N PHE A 48 17.09 -15.14 11.04
CA PHE A 48 18.42 -15.30 10.45
C PHE A 48 19.28 -14.06 10.70
N ASP A 49 20.46 -14.26 11.31
CA ASP A 49 21.40 -13.16 11.59
C ASP A 49 22.32 -12.90 10.39
N VAL A 50 21.87 -12.00 9.51
CA VAL A 50 22.61 -11.55 8.33
C VAL A 50 23.95 -10.93 8.71
N SER A 51 24.00 -10.20 9.83
CA SER A 51 25.20 -9.47 10.26
C SER A 51 26.27 -10.44 10.74
N GLU A 52 25.87 -11.43 11.55
CA GLU A 52 26.79 -12.47 12.02
C GLU A 52 27.27 -13.35 10.86
N TYR A 53 26.40 -13.69 9.91
CA TYR A 53 26.81 -14.42 8.71
C TYR A 53 27.88 -13.65 7.93
N GLY A 54 27.62 -12.37 7.62
CA GLY A 54 28.57 -11.52 6.91
C GLY A 54 29.91 -11.37 7.65
N ARG A 55 29.88 -11.24 8.98
CA ARG A 55 31.09 -11.16 9.82
C ARG A 55 31.93 -12.44 9.78
N THR A 56 31.29 -13.60 9.66
CA THR A 56 31.94 -14.93 9.74
C THR A 56 32.29 -15.53 8.37
N HIS A 57 31.72 -15.02 7.27
CA HIS A 57 31.85 -15.57 5.92
C HIS A 57 32.47 -14.60 4.90
N ASN A 58 33.31 -13.66 5.36
CA ASN A 58 34.03 -12.68 4.53
C ASN A 58 33.14 -11.68 3.78
N GLY A 59 32.02 -11.30 4.38
CA GLY A 59 31.09 -10.33 3.83
C GLY A 59 29.86 -10.96 3.16
N LEU A 60 29.15 -10.14 2.40
CA LEU A 60 27.94 -10.51 1.66
C LEU A 60 28.06 -9.98 0.23
N ASP A 61 27.70 -10.78 -0.76
CA ASP A 61 27.71 -10.43 -2.18
C ASP A 61 26.33 -10.54 -2.86
N GLY A 62 25.32 -10.98 -2.12
CA GLY A 62 23.93 -11.11 -2.60
C GLY A 62 23.63 -12.45 -3.26
N ASN A 63 24.62 -13.33 -3.45
CA ASN A 63 24.44 -14.64 -4.04
C ASN A 63 24.28 -15.76 -3.01
N GLU A 64 24.27 -15.42 -1.72
CA GLU A 64 24.16 -16.40 -0.66
C GLU A 64 22.88 -17.24 -0.76
N ASN A 65 23.00 -18.54 -0.48
CA ASN A 65 21.90 -19.48 -0.64
C ASN A 65 20.79 -19.34 0.41
N PHE A 66 21.00 -18.53 1.45
CA PHE A 66 20.00 -18.30 2.49
C PHE A 66 18.99 -17.18 2.12
N TRP A 67 19.24 -16.42 1.06
CA TRP A 67 18.28 -15.44 0.58
C TRP A 67 17.03 -16.14 0.04
N LEU A 68 15.86 -15.65 0.46
CA LEU A 68 14.56 -16.08 -0.05
C LEU A 68 14.30 -15.43 -1.40
N LYS A 69 14.64 -16.14 -2.47
CA LYS A 69 14.48 -15.69 -3.86
C LYS A 69 13.13 -16.07 -4.46
N GLU A 70 12.37 -16.94 -3.78
CA GLU A 70 11.06 -17.38 -4.26
C GLU A 70 9.96 -16.74 -3.43
N GLY A 71 9.29 -15.73 -4.01
CA GLY A 71 8.11 -15.12 -3.41
C GLY A 71 7.98 -13.62 -3.67
N TYR A 72 7.16 -12.97 -2.84
CA TYR A 72 6.95 -11.53 -2.91
C TYR A 72 7.13 -10.89 -1.54
N ILE A 73 7.68 -9.69 -1.55
CA ILE A 73 7.52 -8.74 -0.46
C ILE A 73 6.25 -7.96 -0.76
N ILE A 74 5.29 -8.02 0.16
CA ILE A 74 4.08 -7.21 0.10
C ILE A 74 4.34 -5.95 0.93
N ILE A 75 4.27 -4.79 0.29
CA ILE A 75 4.39 -3.50 0.96
C ILE A 75 3.00 -3.01 1.30
N ASN A 76 2.74 -2.97 2.60
CA ASN A 76 1.48 -2.54 3.17
C ASN A 76 1.51 -1.03 3.50
N PHE A 77 0.50 -0.29 3.08
CA PHE A 77 0.31 1.11 3.39
C PHE A 77 -0.85 1.31 4.36
N ASN A 78 -0.53 1.78 5.56
CA ASN A 78 -1.52 2.36 6.47
C ASN A 78 -1.60 3.87 6.23
N ILE A 79 -2.76 4.36 5.77
CA ILE A 79 -3.00 5.77 5.47
C ILE A 79 -4.03 6.32 6.45
N GLU A 80 -3.61 7.27 7.26
CA GLU A 80 -4.44 7.91 8.30
C GLU A 80 -4.24 9.42 8.34
N THR A 81 -5.29 10.15 8.71
CA THR A 81 -5.20 11.58 9.00
C THR A 81 -5.09 11.80 10.50
N VAL A 82 -4.02 12.47 10.90
CA VAL A 82 -3.76 12.82 12.29
C VAL A 82 -4.22 14.25 12.55
N LYS A 83 -5.02 14.42 13.60
CA LYS A 83 -5.45 15.75 14.06
C LYS A 83 -4.54 16.19 15.19
N GLU A 84 -4.01 17.41 15.09
CA GLU A 84 -3.22 18.05 16.16
C GLU A 84 -1.98 17.24 16.61
N GLY A 85 -1.45 16.36 15.76
CA GLY A 85 -0.27 15.54 16.07
C GLY A 85 -0.55 14.40 17.06
N ASP A 86 -1.81 14.07 17.33
CA ASP A 86 -2.19 12.95 18.16
C ASP A 86 -2.16 11.64 17.36
N PHE A 87 -1.20 10.77 17.68
CA PHE A 87 -1.09 9.41 17.11
C PHE A 87 -1.46 8.33 18.14
N SER A 88 -1.97 8.73 19.31
CA SER A 88 -1.80 7.96 20.55
C SER A 88 -2.98 7.08 20.96
N ASP A 89 -4.17 7.26 20.37
CA ASP A 89 -5.36 6.50 20.80
C ASP A 89 -6.30 6.11 19.63
N PRO A 90 -6.24 4.85 19.15
CA PRO A 90 -7.16 4.30 18.16
C PRO A 90 -8.64 4.22 18.62
N SER A 91 -8.90 4.36 19.92
CA SER A 91 -10.25 4.35 20.50
C SER A 91 -10.83 5.76 20.68
N ASN A 92 -10.03 6.80 20.44
CA ASN A 92 -10.49 8.18 20.46
C ASN A 92 -11.32 8.45 19.18
N PRO A 93 -12.61 8.79 19.28
CA PRO A 93 -13.45 9.05 18.11
C PRO A 93 -13.02 10.28 17.29
N ASN A 94 -12.04 11.06 17.77
CA ASN A 94 -11.45 12.20 17.07
C ASN A 94 -10.09 11.89 16.42
N THR A 95 -9.55 10.69 16.58
CA THR A 95 -8.19 10.34 16.18
C THR A 95 -8.09 8.85 15.77
N PRO A 96 -7.79 8.51 14.50
CA PRO A 96 -7.67 9.36 13.32
C PRO A 96 -9.03 9.81 12.78
N VAL A 97 -9.08 11.03 12.23
CA VAL A 97 -10.33 11.62 11.69
C VAL A 97 -10.81 10.85 10.44
N LEU A 98 -9.89 10.34 9.64
CA LEU A 98 -10.08 9.47 8.49
C LEU A 98 -8.95 8.42 8.50
N SER A 99 -9.30 7.15 8.29
CA SER A 99 -8.32 6.09 8.10
C SER A 99 -8.78 5.16 6.99
N TYR A 100 -7.83 4.78 6.15
CA TYR A 100 -8.03 3.78 5.11
C TYR A 100 -7.97 2.36 5.69
N TRP A 101 -7.63 2.20 6.97
CA TRP A 101 -7.50 0.92 7.63
C TRP A 101 -8.59 0.71 8.68
N ALA A 102 -9.37 -0.38 8.55
CA ALA A 102 -10.33 -0.86 9.57
C ALA A 102 -11.28 0.20 10.17
N SER A 103 -11.49 1.33 9.49
CA SER A 103 -12.37 2.41 9.95
C SER A 103 -13.82 2.11 9.52
N PRO A 104 -14.78 1.98 10.46
CA PRO A 104 -16.14 1.54 10.16
C PRO A 104 -16.88 2.37 9.10
N ASN A 105 -16.52 3.64 8.94
CA ASN A 105 -17.20 4.57 8.03
C ASN A 105 -16.26 5.18 6.97
N CYS A 106 -14.95 4.97 7.06
CA CYS A 106 -13.95 5.70 6.28
C CYS A 106 -12.89 4.81 5.60
N ASN A 107 -13.01 3.49 5.69
CA ASN A 107 -12.12 2.59 4.94
C ASN A 107 -12.33 2.76 3.43
N MET A 108 -11.42 3.47 2.77
CA MET A 108 -11.51 3.73 1.34
C MET A 108 -10.97 2.56 0.49
N PHE A 109 -10.14 1.66 1.04
CA PHE A 109 -9.79 0.44 0.32
C PHE A 109 -11.05 -0.40 0.07
N GLU A 110 -11.86 -0.64 1.10
CA GLU A 110 -13.13 -1.35 0.94
C GLU A 110 -14.10 -0.60 0.01
N ARG A 111 -14.26 0.71 0.21
CA ARG A 111 -15.23 1.52 -0.56
C ARG A 111 -14.87 1.70 -2.04
N GLU A 112 -13.59 1.70 -2.39
CA GLU A 112 -13.12 1.85 -3.78
C GLU A 112 -12.94 0.51 -4.51
N GLY A 113 -13.24 -0.61 -3.84
CA GLY A 113 -13.25 -1.94 -4.46
C GLY A 113 -11.89 -2.64 -4.42
N PHE A 114 -11.14 -2.49 -3.33
CA PHE A 114 -9.93 -3.25 -3.09
C PHE A 114 -10.18 -4.76 -3.22
N THR A 115 -9.23 -5.45 -3.87
CA THR A 115 -9.33 -6.88 -4.09
C THR A 115 -8.62 -7.62 -2.97
N TYR A 116 -9.35 -8.42 -2.19
CA TYR A 116 -8.81 -9.14 -1.04
C TYR A 116 -8.17 -10.50 -1.37
N SER A 117 -8.16 -10.88 -2.65
CA SER A 117 -7.49 -12.10 -3.09
C SER A 117 -6.88 -11.96 -4.48
N LYS A 118 -5.62 -12.34 -4.61
CA LYS A 118 -4.89 -12.27 -5.88
C LYS A 118 -4.17 -13.58 -6.12
N THR A 119 -4.30 -14.13 -7.34
CA THR A 119 -3.51 -15.27 -7.78
C THR A 119 -2.40 -14.77 -8.71
N ASP A 120 -1.16 -15.17 -8.45
CA ASP A 120 -0.04 -14.83 -9.32
C ASP A 120 0.04 -15.73 -10.56
N TYR A 121 1.05 -15.50 -11.40
CA TYR A 121 1.26 -16.30 -12.61
C TYR A 121 1.72 -17.74 -12.31
N HIS A 122 2.26 -17.98 -11.11
CA HIS A 122 2.66 -19.30 -10.65
C HIS A 122 1.48 -20.10 -10.04
N GLY A 123 0.29 -19.50 -9.91
CA GLY A 123 -0.90 -20.13 -9.34
C GLY A 123 -1.02 -20.01 -7.82
N SER A 124 -0.09 -19.30 -7.16
CA SER A 124 -0.16 -19.02 -5.73
C SER A 124 -1.21 -17.95 -5.46
N THR A 125 -2.12 -18.25 -4.52
CA THR A 125 -3.19 -17.31 -4.14
C THR A 125 -2.87 -16.66 -2.81
N PHE A 126 -2.81 -15.32 -2.82
CA PHE A 126 -2.59 -14.48 -1.66
C PHE A 126 -3.94 -14.01 -1.11
N GLN A 127 -4.09 -14.08 0.22
CA GLN A 127 -5.16 -13.38 0.93
C GLN A 127 -4.58 -12.05 1.38
N LEU A 128 -5.22 -10.96 0.95
CA LEU A 128 -4.74 -9.62 1.16
C LEU A 128 -5.51 -8.96 2.29
N ILE A 129 -4.84 -8.03 2.96
CA ILE A 129 -5.47 -7.11 3.91
C ILE A 129 -5.50 -5.71 3.31
N ASP A 130 -6.28 -4.82 3.93
CA ASP A 130 -6.30 -3.40 3.56
C ASP A 130 -4.87 -2.89 3.38
N GLY A 131 -4.60 -2.01 2.42
CA GLY A 131 -3.26 -1.44 2.27
C GLY A 131 -2.19 -2.34 1.62
N ASP A 132 -2.46 -3.61 1.29
CA ASP A 132 -1.52 -4.42 0.50
C ASP A 132 -1.51 -3.95 -0.97
N ILE A 133 -0.64 -2.98 -1.28
CA ILE A 133 -0.64 -2.27 -2.57
C ILE A 133 0.44 -2.79 -3.52
N ILE A 134 1.67 -2.97 -3.04
CA ILE A 134 2.83 -3.30 -3.90
C ILE A 134 3.28 -4.73 -3.64
N PHE A 135 3.50 -5.48 -4.72
CA PHE A 135 4.06 -6.82 -4.72
C PHE A 135 5.41 -6.75 -5.40
N TYR A 136 6.48 -6.95 -4.64
CA TYR A 136 7.85 -6.92 -5.13
C TYR A 136 8.41 -8.34 -5.19
N ASP A 137 8.74 -8.82 -6.39
CA ASP A 137 9.27 -10.16 -6.62
C ASP A 137 10.70 -10.28 -6.06
N THR A 138 10.94 -11.26 -5.19
CA THR A 138 12.21 -11.39 -4.48
C THR A 138 13.35 -11.91 -5.35
N ASP A 139 13.07 -12.42 -6.55
CA ASP A 139 14.09 -12.81 -7.53
C ASP A 139 14.44 -11.70 -8.54
N LYS A 140 13.76 -10.54 -8.46
CA LYS A 140 13.92 -9.46 -9.45
C LYS A 140 14.41 -8.17 -8.82
N ARG A 141 15.10 -7.37 -9.64
CA ARG A 141 15.42 -5.98 -9.34
C ARG A 141 14.30 -5.06 -9.81
N SER A 142 14.09 -3.96 -9.12
CA SER A 142 13.15 -2.90 -9.53
C SER A 142 13.46 -2.41 -10.96
N SER A 143 14.74 -2.41 -11.34
CA SER A 143 15.21 -2.07 -12.69
C SER A 143 14.95 -3.14 -13.76
N ASP A 144 14.76 -4.42 -13.39
CA ASP A 144 14.47 -5.48 -14.36
C ASP A 144 13.05 -5.33 -14.95
N ASP A 145 12.14 -4.71 -14.20
CA ASP A 145 10.79 -4.37 -14.65
C ASP A 145 10.73 -3.07 -15.49
N TYR A 146 11.83 -2.30 -15.57
CA TYR A 146 11.91 -1.13 -16.45
C TYR A 146 12.22 -1.53 -17.90
N ARG A 147 11.30 -2.29 -18.54
CA ARG A 147 11.29 -2.38 -20.00
C ARG A 147 10.65 -1.12 -20.55
N SER A 148 11.47 -0.25 -21.15
CA SER A 148 11.04 0.86 -22.01
C SER A 148 10.20 0.32 -23.18
N GLY A 149 8.91 0.12 -22.94
CA GLY A 149 7.90 -0.16 -23.96
C GLY A 149 7.36 1.13 -24.54
N GLY A 150 8.18 1.86 -25.31
CA GLY A 150 7.66 2.87 -26.22
C GLY A 150 6.79 2.19 -27.26
N THR A 151 5.51 2.52 -27.32
CA THR A 151 4.64 2.13 -28.44
C THR A 151 4.42 3.35 -29.32
N HIS A 152 4.78 3.16 -30.58
CA HIS A 152 4.55 4.03 -31.72
C HIS A 152 3.09 3.92 -32.19
#